data_AF-A0A945LVD8-F1
#
_entry.id   AF-A0A945LVD8-F1
#
_cell.length_a   1.000
_cell.length_b   1.000
_cell.length_c   1.000
_cell.angle_alpha   90.00
_cell.angle_beta   90.00
_cell.angle_gamma   90.00
#
_symmetry.space_group_name_H-M   'P 1'
#
loop_
_entity.id
_entity.type
_entity.pdbx_description
1 polymer ?
#
loop_
_entity_poly.entity_id
_entity_poly.type
_entity_poly.pdbx_seq_one_letter_code
_entity_poly.pdbx_strand_id
1 'polypeptide(L)'
;MIKKSPRDGNRRLDIPSAERAAGKSRKKPTKPRLTKGDGGGAKPARKKTAVKKPAKKPGHKSLLAKMFTFCVLAVVWGGVAVGGLVAWYALDLPDIDKLSATTRQPSLTLFDRHGETIATYGNLYGRPIQAGEMPAALIQAVMATEDRRFFEHFGIDVIGLTRAMWTNLRRGRVVQGGSTITQQIAKNLFLTPDRTLKRKVQEALLSFWLEHKFTKDELLTIYLNRVYLGAGTYGISSAANRYFGKNVRDLSVYESAMIAGLLKAPSRFAPTRNLDLAKSRTAQVLANMVNAGYLTPEAAKVARGVGVQVKAQNAPAASTRYFIDWVLSQVPDYVGAVDDDLVVTTTLDLSLQKIAETDLVELVDKAGEQVDARQAGLVSMAPGGAVRAMVGGRDYADSQFNRATQARRQPGSSFKMMVYLAGLESGLTPDDILPDAPIEIEGWSPKNYNGKFNGPMKLSQAFIRSINSIAVRVSEKAGRAKVREVARRLGLTTRLPNGPALALGVGEASLIEMTAAYAVLANQGNGVWAYGIEEIRTPEGEILYQRMGSGPGRIIAKGNVARMHEMLAGVIREGTGRSANIGRPIAGKTGTSQDFR
;
A
#
# COMPACT_ATOMS: atom_id res chain seq x y z
N MET A 1 -42.82 -19.99 -16.28
CA MET A 1 -42.27 -21.32 -16.64
C MET A 1 -40.77 -21.26 -16.36
N ILE A 2 -40.07 -22.22 -15.75
CA ILE A 2 -40.41 -23.55 -15.19
C ILE A 2 -39.91 -23.63 -13.71
N LYS A 3 -40.50 -24.51 -12.88
CA LYS A 3 -40.15 -24.72 -11.45
C LYS A 3 -39.04 -25.75 -11.26
N LYS A 4 -38.22 -25.62 -10.20
CA LYS A 4 -38.11 -26.60 -9.09
C LYS A 4 -37.35 -26.05 -7.87
N SER A 5 -37.49 -26.72 -6.73
CA SER A 5 -36.96 -26.33 -5.41
C SER A 5 -36.64 -27.61 -4.58
N PRO A 6 -36.33 -27.61 -3.27
CA PRO A 6 -35.00 -27.96 -2.76
C PRO A 6 -34.98 -29.22 -1.88
N ARG A 7 -33.84 -29.53 -1.24
CA ARG A 7 -33.74 -30.42 -0.08
C ARG A 7 -32.67 -29.98 0.92
N ASP A 8 -32.97 -30.18 2.21
CA ASP A 8 -32.10 -29.92 3.37
C ASP A 8 -31.06 -31.02 3.63
N GLY A 9 -30.10 -30.75 4.52
CA GLY A 9 -29.02 -31.67 4.90
C GLY A 9 -28.29 -31.30 6.21
N ASN A 10 -29.03 -31.07 7.30
CA ASN A 10 -28.49 -30.65 8.60
C ASN A 10 -27.63 -31.74 9.29
N ARG A 11 -26.43 -31.38 9.77
CA ARG A 11 -25.79 -32.01 10.95
C ARG A 11 -24.75 -31.11 11.64
N ARG A 12 -24.43 -31.46 12.89
CA ARG A 12 -23.81 -30.64 13.95
C ARG A 12 -23.05 -31.57 14.92
N LEU A 13 -22.30 -31.02 15.87
CA LEU A 13 -21.61 -31.72 17.00
C LEU A 13 -20.34 -32.50 16.58
N ASP A 14 -19.28 -32.66 17.38
CA ASP A 14 -18.91 -32.02 18.67
C ASP A 14 -17.37 -32.10 18.93
N ILE A 15 -16.89 -31.43 19.99
CA ILE A 15 -15.52 -31.55 20.53
C ILE A 15 -15.57 -32.36 21.85
N PRO A 16 -14.52 -33.11 22.23
CA PRO A 16 -13.83 -32.74 23.48
C PRO A 16 -12.29 -32.96 23.49
N SER A 17 -11.63 -32.48 24.54
CA SER A 17 -10.17 -32.46 24.73
C SER A 17 -9.71 -33.24 25.97
N ALA A 18 -8.56 -33.92 25.90
CA ALA A 18 -7.62 -34.30 26.99
C ALA A 18 -6.38 -34.93 26.32
N GLU A 19 -5.10 -34.65 26.57
CA GLU A 19 -4.27 -34.26 27.73
C GLU A 19 -3.61 -35.43 28.53
N ARG A 20 -2.26 -35.45 28.49
CA ARG A 20 -1.25 -36.05 29.41
C ARG A 20 -1.47 -37.41 30.10
N ALA A 21 -0.49 -38.31 29.91
CA ALA A 21 0.22 -39.03 30.98
C ALA A 21 1.56 -39.66 30.47
N ALA A 22 2.40 -40.19 31.35
CA ALA A 22 3.70 -40.82 31.02
C ALA A 22 4.09 -41.95 31.99
N GLY A 23 4.97 -42.90 31.60
CA GLY A 23 5.67 -43.75 32.59
C GLY A 23 6.19 -45.16 32.19
N LYS A 24 7.48 -45.24 31.85
CA LYS A 24 8.49 -46.26 32.27
C LYS A 24 8.15 -47.78 32.44
N SER A 25 9.01 -48.61 31.81
CA SER A 25 9.86 -49.69 32.43
C SER A 25 9.64 -51.20 32.08
N ARG A 26 10.71 -51.80 31.49
CA ARG A 26 11.33 -53.15 31.71
C ARG A 26 10.43 -54.35 32.12
N LYS A 27 10.51 -55.51 31.43
CA LYS A 27 11.56 -56.54 31.66
C LYS A 27 11.58 -57.68 30.58
N LYS A 28 12.66 -58.48 30.60
CA LYS A 28 12.91 -59.79 29.95
C LYS A 28 12.77 -60.93 31.01
N PRO A 29 12.73 -62.25 30.73
CA PRO A 29 13.53 -63.05 29.76
C PRO A 29 12.63 -63.75 28.69
N THR A 30 12.76 -65.00 28.15
CA THR A 30 13.61 -66.19 28.38
C THR A 30 13.69 -67.09 27.11
N LYS A 31 14.26 -68.30 27.20
CA LYS A 31 14.17 -69.46 26.26
C LYS A 31 14.17 -70.77 27.08
N PRO A 32 13.83 -71.92 26.48
CA PRO A 32 14.80 -73.03 26.51
C PRO A 32 14.97 -73.83 25.19
N ARG A 33 15.89 -74.81 25.26
CA ARG A 33 16.25 -75.93 24.36
C ARG A 33 15.33 -77.15 24.64
N LEU A 34 15.37 -78.35 24.04
CA LEU A 34 16.09 -79.10 22.96
C LEU A 34 15.07 -80.18 22.44
N THR A 35 15.28 -81.22 21.59
CA THR A 35 16.29 -82.32 21.49
C THR A 35 16.17 -83.10 20.13
N LYS A 36 17.19 -83.93 19.84
CA LYS A 36 17.28 -85.21 19.05
C LYS A 36 15.96 -85.83 18.48
N GLY A 37 15.92 -86.65 17.41
CA GLY A 37 16.88 -87.54 16.68
C GLY A 37 16.04 -88.68 16.02
N ASP A 38 16.51 -89.72 15.33
CA ASP A 38 17.83 -90.16 14.80
C ASP A 38 17.60 -91.32 13.77
N GLY A 39 18.62 -91.79 13.04
CA GLY A 39 18.70 -93.17 12.49
C GLY A 39 18.51 -93.47 10.98
N GLY A 40 19.59 -93.96 10.33
CA GLY A 40 19.61 -94.96 9.22
C GLY A 40 19.13 -94.57 7.79
N GLY A 41 19.74 -95.03 6.69
CA GLY A 41 20.96 -95.82 6.50
C GLY A 41 21.22 -96.25 5.02
N ALA A 42 22.36 -96.91 4.76
CA ALA A 42 22.72 -97.70 3.55
C ALA A 42 23.18 -97.03 2.20
N LYS A 43 24.50 -96.76 2.14
CA LYS A 43 25.47 -97.15 1.05
C LYS A 43 25.45 -96.45 -0.34
N PRO A 44 26.54 -96.51 -1.13
CA PRO A 44 26.93 -95.40 -2.03
C PRO A 44 27.23 -95.73 -3.52
N ALA A 45 27.28 -94.69 -4.35
CA ALA A 45 27.92 -94.67 -5.68
C ALA A 45 28.91 -93.47 -5.80
N ARG A 46 29.77 -93.46 -6.83
CA ARG A 46 31.08 -92.77 -6.82
C ARG A 46 31.29 -91.79 -7.99
N LYS A 47 32.09 -90.73 -7.76
CA LYS A 47 32.46 -89.61 -8.69
C LYS A 47 31.31 -88.58 -8.85
N LYS A 48 31.55 -87.28 -9.09
CA LYS A 48 32.77 -86.54 -9.49
C LYS A 48 33.07 -85.36 -8.55
N THR A 49 34.29 -84.83 -8.62
CA THR A 49 34.75 -83.63 -7.89
C THR A 49 34.18 -82.34 -8.50
N ALA A 50 33.75 -81.40 -7.65
CA ALA A 50 33.38 -80.04 -8.05
C ALA A 50 33.84 -79.03 -6.97
N VAL A 51 34.57 -77.99 -7.37
CA VAL A 51 35.22 -77.04 -6.45
C VAL A 51 34.22 -76.00 -5.93
N LYS A 52 34.16 -75.81 -4.61
CA LYS A 52 33.39 -74.73 -3.98
C LYS A 52 33.98 -73.36 -4.34
N LYS A 53 33.20 -72.50 -5.00
CA LYS A 53 33.57 -71.08 -5.19
C LYS A 53 33.50 -70.32 -3.85
N PRO A 54 34.42 -69.40 -3.54
CA PRO A 54 34.43 -68.66 -2.29
C PRO A 54 33.32 -67.59 -2.23
N ALA A 55 32.86 -67.28 -1.02
CA ALA A 55 31.87 -66.23 -0.79
C ALA A 55 32.47 -64.83 -1.03
N LYS A 56 31.75 -63.97 -1.76
CA LYS A 56 32.14 -62.56 -1.97
C LYS A 56 31.91 -61.76 -0.68
N LYS A 57 32.96 -61.12 -0.17
CA LYS A 57 32.85 -60.12 0.91
C LYS A 57 32.04 -58.90 0.44
N PRO A 58 31.28 -58.21 1.31
CA PRO A 58 30.62 -56.97 0.95
C PRO A 58 31.66 -55.87 0.68
N GLY A 59 31.65 -55.31 -0.53
CA GLY A 59 32.58 -54.26 -0.91
C GLY A 59 32.27 -52.94 -0.19
N HIS A 60 33.23 -52.41 0.56
CA HIS A 60 33.16 -51.06 1.11
C HIS A 60 33.23 -50.02 -0.03
N LYS A 61 32.08 -49.70 -0.64
CA LYS A 61 31.97 -48.48 -1.47
C LYS A 61 32.35 -47.29 -0.60
N SER A 62 33.42 -46.59 -1.00
CA SER A 62 34.06 -45.52 -0.23
C SER A 62 33.06 -44.50 0.33
N LEU A 63 33.37 -43.96 1.52
CA LEU A 63 32.56 -42.90 2.15
C LEU A 63 32.35 -41.72 1.19
N LEU A 64 33.38 -41.38 0.41
CA LEU A 64 33.35 -40.33 -0.62
C LEU A 64 32.33 -40.62 -1.73
N ALA A 65 32.18 -41.88 -2.15
CA ALA A 65 31.17 -42.26 -3.16
C ALA A 65 29.75 -42.15 -2.59
N LYS A 66 29.55 -42.45 -1.30
CA LYS A 66 28.27 -42.24 -0.62
C LYS A 66 27.96 -40.75 -0.45
N MET A 67 28.94 -39.94 -0.06
CA MET A 67 28.82 -38.48 -0.01
C MET A 67 28.49 -37.89 -1.38
N PHE A 68 29.19 -38.31 -2.45
CA PHE A 68 28.90 -37.86 -3.82
C PHE A 68 27.47 -38.23 -4.24
N THR A 69 27.04 -39.48 -4.01
CA THR A 69 25.66 -39.90 -4.29
C THR A 69 24.64 -39.09 -3.49
N PHE A 70 24.93 -38.77 -2.21
CA PHE A 70 24.07 -37.94 -1.37
C PHE A 70 24.01 -36.48 -1.85
N CYS A 71 25.14 -35.88 -2.26
CA CYS A 71 25.18 -34.55 -2.85
C CYS A 71 24.40 -34.47 -4.16
N VAL A 72 24.54 -35.46 -5.06
CA VAL A 72 23.75 -35.55 -6.29
C VAL A 72 22.27 -35.70 -5.97
N LEU A 73 21.90 -36.57 -5.02
CA LEU A 73 20.53 -36.78 -4.59
C LEU A 73 19.92 -35.51 -3.97
N ALA A 74 20.70 -34.76 -3.18
CA ALA A 74 20.29 -33.49 -2.60
C ALA A 74 20.15 -32.37 -3.65
N VAL A 75 20.99 -32.34 -4.68
CA VAL A 75 20.84 -31.44 -5.84
C VAL A 75 19.57 -31.79 -6.64
N VAL A 76 19.28 -33.08 -6.85
CA VAL A 76 18.05 -33.51 -7.54
C VAL A 76 16.81 -33.14 -6.74
N TRP A 77 16.72 -33.47 -5.44
CA TRP A 77 15.57 -33.10 -4.62
C TRP A 77 15.47 -31.58 -4.38
N GLY A 78 16.60 -30.87 -4.30
CA GLY A 78 16.63 -29.41 -4.30
C GLY A 78 16.07 -28.82 -5.60
N GLY A 79 16.43 -29.39 -6.75
CA GLY A 79 15.88 -29.03 -8.06
C GLY A 79 14.37 -29.31 -8.15
N VAL A 80 13.89 -30.45 -7.65
CA VAL A 80 12.46 -30.77 -7.58
C VAL A 80 11.71 -29.82 -6.65
N ALA A 81 12.27 -29.48 -5.49
CA ALA A 81 11.67 -28.53 -4.55
C ALA A 81 11.62 -27.11 -5.11
N VAL A 82 12.68 -26.64 -5.77
CA VAL A 82 12.71 -25.34 -6.47
C VAL A 82 11.75 -25.33 -7.67
N GLY A 83 11.69 -26.42 -8.45
CA GLY A 83 10.75 -26.57 -9.56
C GLY A 83 9.29 -26.55 -9.09
N GLY A 84 8.96 -27.24 -8.00
CA GLY A 84 7.64 -27.19 -7.37
C GLY A 84 7.28 -25.81 -6.83
N LEU A 85 8.23 -25.12 -6.19
CA LEU A 85 8.07 -23.74 -5.72
C LEU A 85 7.82 -22.77 -6.89
N VAL A 86 8.57 -22.92 -7.98
CA VAL A 86 8.40 -22.14 -9.22
C VAL A 86 7.04 -22.41 -9.85
N ALA A 87 6.63 -23.68 -10.00
CA ALA A 87 5.34 -24.04 -10.57
C ALA A 87 4.17 -23.50 -9.71
N TRP A 88 4.28 -23.61 -8.38
CA TRP A 88 3.29 -23.08 -7.44
C TRP A 88 3.10 -21.57 -7.57
N TYR A 89 4.19 -20.80 -7.73
CA TYR A 89 4.10 -19.35 -7.94
C TYR A 89 3.83 -18.93 -9.39
N ALA A 90 4.05 -19.81 -10.38
CA ALA A 90 3.68 -19.59 -11.77
C ALA A 90 2.16 -19.66 -11.99
N LEU A 91 1.45 -20.51 -11.24
CA LEU A 91 -0.02 -20.59 -11.19
C LEU A 91 -0.68 -19.35 -10.55
N ASP A 92 0.12 -18.49 -9.91
CA ASP A 92 -0.28 -17.28 -9.18
C ASP A 92 0.48 -16.05 -9.72
N LEU A 93 0.71 -16.04 -11.04
CA LEU A 93 1.17 -14.87 -11.79
C LEU A 93 -0.04 -14.05 -12.30
N PRO A 94 0.10 -12.73 -12.47
CA PRO A 94 -0.91 -11.91 -13.14
C PRO A 94 -1.22 -12.40 -14.56
N ASP A 95 -2.40 -12.09 -15.06
CA ASP A 95 -2.83 -12.35 -16.45
C ASP A 95 -1.98 -11.52 -17.43
N ILE A 96 -0.95 -12.15 -18.01
CA ILE A 96 0.11 -11.44 -18.74
C ILE A 96 -0.27 -11.04 -20.17
N ASP A 97 -1.25 -11.72 -20.78
CA ASP A 97 -1.59 -11.48 -22.19
C ASP A 97 -2.34 -10.15 -22.38
N LYS A 98 -3.21 -9.77 -21.43
CA LYS A 98 -3.85 -8.45 -21.37
C LYS A 98 -2.84 -7.30 -21.30
N LEU A 99 -1.64 -7.54 -20.81
CA LEU A 99 -0.59 -6.53 -20.67
C LEU A 99 0.24 -6.35 -21.96
N SER A 100 0.13 -7.29 -22.92
CA SER A 100 0.67 -7.15 -24.29
C SER A 100 0.02 -6.02 -25.07
N ALA A 101 -1.28 -5.79 -24.82
CA ALA A 101 -2.10 -4.83 -25.54
C ALA A 101 -1.88 -3.37 -25.07
N THR A 102 -0.86 -3.11 -24.24
CA THR A 102 -0.58 -1.77 -23.70
C THR A 102 0.05 -0.87 -24.76
N THR A 103 -0.84 -0.30 -25.56
CA THR A 103 -0.76 1.00 -26.22
C THR A 103 -0.10 2.10 -25.37
N ARG A 104 0.18 3.24 -26.01
CA ARG A 104 0.79 4.44 -25.39
C ARG A 104 0.12 4.73 -24.04
N GLN A 105 0.89 4.77 -22.95
CA GLN A 105 0.36 5.33 -21.71
C GLN A 105 0.16 6.83 -21.93
N PRO A 106 -1.07 7.34 -21.77
CA PRO A 106 -1.34 8.75 -21.96
C PRO A 106 -0.62 9.60 -20.91
N SER A 107 -0.31 10.83 -21.27
CA SER A 107 0.05 11.87 -20.32
C SER A 107 -1.20 12.39 -19.62
N LEU A 108 -1.14 12.54 -18.30
CA LEU A 108 -2.23 13.12 -17.50
C LEU A 108 -1.75 14.43 -16.88
N THR A 109 -2.28 15.56 -17.34
CA THR A 109 -2.03 16.87 -16.73
C THR A 109 -3.16 17.22 -15.78
N LEU A 110 -2.83 17.29 -14.49
CA LEU A 110 -3.76 17.62 -13.41
C LEU A 110 -3.71 19.12 -13.13
N PHE A 111 -4.88 19.76 -13.15
CA PHE A 111 -5.09 21.14 -12.76
C PHE A 111 -5.84 21.24 -11.43
N ASP A 112 -5.52 22.26 -10.65
CA ASP A 112 -6.25 22.64 -9.45
C ASP A 112 -7.53 23.41 -9.81
N ARG A 113 -8.36 23.70 -8.82
CA ARG A 113 -9.66 24.36 -8.99
C ARG A 113 -9.60 25.78 -9.56
N HIS A 114 -8.41 26.40 -9.59
CA HIS A 114 -8.16 27.75 -10.12
C HIS A 114 -7.46 27.70 -11.48
N GLY A 115 -7.12 26.51 -11.98
CA GLY A 115 -6.41 26.30 -13.25
C GLY A 115 -4.89 26.27 -13.12
N GLU A 116 -4.31 26.21 -11.91
CA GLU A 116 -2.87 26.00 -11.75
C GLU A 116 -2.50 24.53 -12.00
N THR A 117 -1.38 24.28 -12.69
CA THR A 117 -0.92 22.90 -12.93
C THR A 117 -0.38 22.29 -11.64
N ILE A 118 -1.09 21.28 -11.12
CA ILE A 118 -0.65 20.51 -9.94
C ILE A 118 0.55 19.65 -10.33
N ALA A 119 0.39 18.82 -11.36
CA ALA A 119 1.38 17.84 -11.80
C ALA A 119 1.05 17.31 -13.20
N THR A 120 2.05 16.77 -13.91
CA THR A 120 1.85 15.98 -15.13
C THR A 120 2.50 14.60 -14.99
N TYR A 121 1.75 13.56 -15.35
CA TYR A 121 2.15 12.16 -15.37
C TYR A 121 2.26 11.66 -16.80
N GLY A 122 2.95 10.53 -17.03
CA GLY A 122 3.19 10.00 -18.36
C GLY A 122 4.24 10.79 -19.16
N ASN A 123 4.26 10.57 -20.48
CA ASN A 123 5.22 11.20 -21.40
C ASN A 123 4.64 12.48 -21.99
N LEU A 124 5.17 13.64 -21.56
CA LEU A 124 4.83 15.00 -22.05
C LEU A 124 4.90 15.22 -23.58
N TYR A 125 5.45 14.27 -24.35
CA TYR A 125 5.63 14.39 -25.79
C TYR A 125 5.47 13.03 -26.50
N GLY A 126 4.28 12.75 -27.01
CA GLY A 126 4.03 11.73 -28.04
C GLY A 126 4.48 10.29 -27.73
N ARG A 127 5.05 9.63 -28.76
CA ARG A 127 5.52 8.23 -28.69
C ARG A 127 6.64 8.07 -27.63
N PRO A 128 6.78 6.89 -26.99
CA PRO A 128 7.92 6.61 -26.12
C PRO A 128 9.25 6.87 -26.84
N ILE A 129 10.14 7.62 -26.18
CA ILE A 129 11.47 7.91 -26.73
C ILE A 129 12.28 6.61 -26.63
N GLN A 130 12.70 6.07 -27.76
CA GLN A 130 13.42 4.80 -27.80
C GLN A 130 14.83 4.94 -27.23
N ALA A 131 15.41 3.85 -26.70
CA ALA A 131 16.74 3.86 -26.10
C ALA A 131 17.83 4.39 -27.07
N GLY A 132 17.72 4.09 -28.36
CA GLY A 132 18.61 4.61 -29.42
C GLY A 132 18.40 6.09 -29.77
N GLU A 133 17.29 6.71 -29.37
CA GLU A 133 17.07 8.16 -29.47
C GLU A 133 17.62 8.93 -28.25
N MET A 134 18.13 8.25 -27.21
CA MET A 134 18.67 8.87 -26.00
C MET A 134 20.20 9.05 -26.07
N PRO A 135 20.80 10.02 -25.37
CA PRO A 135 22.25 10.17 -25.33
C PRO A 135 22.94 8.92 -24.78
N ALA A 136 23.96 8.43 -25.49
CA ALA A 136 24.72 7.24 -25.10
C ALA A 136 25.27 7.32 -23.66
N ALA A 137 25.65 8.52 -23.21
CA ALA A 137 26.10 8.78 -21.84
C ALA A 137 25.04 8.45 -20.76
N LEU A 138 23.75 8.63 -21.05
CA LEU A 138 22.65 8.23 -20.15
C LEU A 138 22.55 6.72 -20.08
N ILE A 139 22.50 6.05 -21.23
CA ILE A 139 22.40 4.59 -21.34
C ILE A 139 23.58 3.93 -20.58
N GLN A 140 24.80 4.43 -20.80
CA GLN A 140 26.01 4.03 -20.10
C GLN A 140 25.98 4.33 -18.59
N ALA A 141 25.48 5.48 -18.16
CA ALA A 141 25.37 5.85 -16.75
C ALA A 141 24.40 4.93 -15.97
N VAL A 142 23.28 4.58 -16.60
CA VAL A 142 22.27 3.65 -16.04
C VAL A 142 22.83 2.24 -15.95
N MET A 143 23.39 1.70 -17.05
CA MET A 143 24.05 0.39 -17.04
C MET A 143 25.15 0.32 -15.99
N ALA A 144 26.09 1.27 -15.97
CA ALA A 144 27.20 1.26 -15.02
C ALA A 144 26.76 1.25 -13.54
N THR A 145 25.55 1.74 -13.24
CA THR A 145 25.06 1.93 -11.87
C THR A 145 24.08 0.86 -11.40
N GLU A 146 23.16 0.43 -12.27
CA GLU A 146 22.11 -0.53 -11.93
C GLU A 146 22.41 -1.94 -12.45
N ASP A 147 22.91 -2.08 -13.68
CA ASP A 147 23.11 -3.37 -14.35
C ASP A 147 24.24 -3.32 -15.41
N ARG A 148 25.50 -3.46 -14.97
CA ARG A 148 26.70 -3.22 -15.80
C ARG A 148 26.82 -4.14 -17.02
N ARG A 149 26.01 -5.20 -17.09
CA ARG A 149 26.10 -6.26 -18.10
C ARG A 149 24.72 -6.63 -18.61
N PHE A 150 23.83 -5.64 -18.63
CA PHE A 150 22.45 -5.76 -19.08
C PHE A 150 22.30 -6.50 -20.42
N PHE A 151 23.20 -6.29 -21.38
CA PHE A 151 23.20 -6.96 -22.68
C PHE A 151 23.85 -8.37 -22.70
N GLU A 152 24.53 -8.81 -21.62
CA GLU A 152 25.27 -10.09 -21.57
C GLU A 152 24.51 -11.23 -20.87
N HIS A 153 23.49 -10.92 -20.06
CA HIS A 153 22.73 -11.92 -19.28
C HIS A 153 21.30 -12.08 -19.80
N PHE A 154 20.64 -13.16 -19.39
CA PHE A 154 19.22 -13.40 -19.68
C PHE A 154 18.41 -13.43 -18.39
N GLY A 155 17.53 -12.44 -18.20
CA GLY A 155 16.63 -12.23 -17.07
C GLY A 155 17.30 -11.86 -15.74
N ILE A 156 18.39 -12.56 -15.37
CA ILE A 156 19.09 -12.47 -14.08
C ILE A 156 20.60 -12.53 -14.28
N ASP A 157 21.35 -11.50 -13.82
CA ASP A 157 22.81 -11.58 -13.77
C ASP A 157 23.28 -12.48 -12.61
N VAL A 158 23.43 -13.78 -12.86
CA VAL A 158 23.96 -14.77 -11.89
C VAL A 158 25.36 -14.41 -11.41
N ILE A 159 26.23 -13.93 -12.30
CA ILE A 159 27.61 -13.55 -11.98
C ILE A 159 27.65 -12.18 -11.26
N GLY A 160 26.67 -11.31 -11.51
CA GLY A 160 26.45 -10.05 -10.79
C GLY A 160 25.90 -10.26 -9.38
N LEU A 161 24.95 -11.18 -9.23
CA LEU A 161 24.37 -11.58 -7.96
C LEU A 161 25.43 -12.19 -7.03
N THR A 162 26.25 -13.12 -7.54
CA THR A 162 27.35 -13.73 -6.76
C THR A 162 28.43 -12.70 -6.40
N ARG A 163 28.84 -11.83 -7.34
CA ARG A 163 29.77 -10.71 -7.09
C ARG A 163 29.27 -9.75 -6.00
N ALA A 164 27.98 -9.39 -6.07
CA ALA A 164 27.34 -8.52 -5.08
C ALA A 164 27.24 -9.22 -3.72
N MET A 165 26.87 -10.50 -3.67
CA MET A 165 26.83 -11.31 -2.45
C MET A 165 28.20 -11.36 -1.77
N TRP A 166 29.27 -11.69 -2.52
CA TRP A 166 30.64 -11.72 -2.02
C TRP A 166 31.11 -10.37 -1.48
N THR A 167 30.79 -9.28 -2.19
CA THR A 167 31.18 -7.91 -1.81
C THR A 167 30.41 -7.43 -0.57
N ASN A 168 29.14 -7.78 -0.44
CA ASN A 168 28.31 -7.46 0.72
C ASN A 168 28.76 -8.28 1.96
N LEU A 169 29.06 -9.57 1.78
CA LEU A 169 29.60 -10.45 2.84
C LEU A 169 30.94 -9.91 3.36
N ARG A 170 31.90 -9.61 2.47
CA ARG A 170 33.21 -9.05 2.84
C ARG A 170 33.13 -7.67 3.52
N ARG A 171 32.02 -6.94 3.36
CA ARG A 171 31.82 -5.60 3.95
C ARG A 171 30.83 -5.58 5.12
N GLY A 172 30.30 -6.73 5.54
CA GLY A 172 29.35 -6.86 6.66
C GLY A 172 28.01 -6.12 6.49
N ARG A 173 27.72 -5.59 5.29
CA ARG A 173 26.52 -4.79 5.00
C ARG A 173 26.20 -4.79 3.51
N VAL A 174 24.95 -4.55 3.16
CA VAL A 174 24.52 -4.38 1.77
C VAL A 174 25.07 -3.06 1.21
N VAL A 175 26.02 -3.15 0.29
CA VAL A 175 26.62 -2.01 -0.43
C VAL A 175 26.18 -2.01 -1.89
N GLN A 176 26.19 -3.19 -2.53
CA GLN A 176 25.80 -3.40 -3.92
C GLN A 176 24.47 -4.14 -4.01
N GLY A 177 23.58 -3.68 -4.89
CA GLY A 177 22.37 -4.39 -5.29
C GLY A 177 22.68 -5.46 -6.34
N GLY A 178 21.90 -6.54 -6.37
CA GLY A 178 22.06 -7.66 -7.31
C GLY A 178 20.75 -7.98 -8.02
N SER A 179 20.05 -6.97 -8.53
CA SER A 179 18.82 -7.15 -9.31
C SER A 179 18.95 -6.40 -10.63
N THR A 180 18.62 -7.09 -11.72
CA THR A 180 18.77 -6.60 -13.10
C THR A 180 17.76 -5.51 -13.43
N ILE A 181 18.00 -4.74 -14.50
CA ILE A 181 17.02 -3.78 -15.01
C ILE A 181 15.68 -4.48 -15.27
N THR A 182 15.70 -5.67 -15.87
CA THR A 182 14.47 -6.45 -16.17
C THR A 182 13.75 -6.94 -14.92
N GLN A 183 14.45 -7.27 -13.82
CA GLN A 183 13.80 -7.49 -12.54
C GLN A 183 13.19 -6.20 -11.96
N GLN A 184 13.77 -5.03 -12.22
CA GLN A 184 13.15 -3.76 -11.83
C GLN A 184 11.90 -3.44 -12.67
N ILE A 185 11.89 -3.76 -13.97
CA ILE A 185 10.71 -3.74 -14.85
C ILE A 185 9.62 -4.63 -14.26
N ALA A 186 9.90 -5.93 -14.05
CA ALA A 186 8.97 -6.90 -13.47
C ALA A 186 8.37 -6.42 -12.13
N LYS A 187 9.23 -5.96 -11.21
CA LYS A 187 8.85 -5.45 -9.89
C LYS A 187 7.98 -4.18 -9.95
N ASN A 188 8.21 -3.28 -10.92
CA ASN A 188 7.50 -2.00 -11.02
C ASN A 188 6.17 -2.10 -11.79
N LEU A 189 6.02 -3.05 -12.70
CA LEU A 189 4.87 -3.14 -13.61
C LEU A 189 3.82 -4.20 -13.22
N PHE A 190 4.21 -5.28 -12.55
CA PHE A 190 3.37 -6.46 -12.38
C PHE A 190 3.12 -6.87 -10.92
N LEU A 191 3.82 -6.26 -9.95
CA LEU A 191 3.93 -6.79 -8.58
C LEU A 191 3.75 -5.71 -7.51
N THR A 192 3.19 -6.10 -6.35
CA THR A 192 2.93 -5.22 -5.22
C THR A 192 4.19 -4.83 -4.42
N PRO A 193 4.15 -3.79 -3.57
CA PRO A 193 5.30 -3.36 -2.76
C PRO A 193 5.83 -4.39 -1.74
N ASP A 194 5.14 -5.52 -1.54
CA ASP A 194 5.41 -6.53 -0.51
C ASP A 194 6.81 -7.16 -0.57
N ARG A 195 7.58 -7.02 0.52
CA ARG A 195 8.96 -7.54 0.64
C ARG A 195 9.00 -9.03 1.00
N THR A 196 8.36 -9.88 0.19
CA THR A 196 8.30 -11.34 0.40
C THR A 196 9.27 -12.10 -0.51
N LEU A 197 9.68 -13.30 -0.07
CA LEU A 197 10.45 -14.22 -0.91
C LEU A 197 9.64 -14.65 -2.14
N LYS A 198 8.32 -14.88 -1.98
CA LYS A 198 7.35 -15.09 -3.06
C LYS A 198 7.52 -14.04 -4.17
N ARG A 199 7.46 -12.75 -3.82
CA ARG A 199 7.59 -11.68 -4.82
C ARG A 199 8.94 -11.72 -5.51
N LYS A 200 10.05 -12.00 -4.80
CA LYS A 200 11.37 -12.10 -5.44
C LYS A 200 11.49 -13.28 -6.42
N VAL A 201 10.72 -14.37 -6.22
CA VAL A 201 10.57 -15.45 -7.22
C VAL A 201 9.70 -14.98 -8.41
N GLN A 202 8.59 -14.29 -8.18
CA GLN A 202 7.77 -13.72 -9.26
C GLN A 202 8.54 -12.68 -10.09
N GLU A 203 9.34 -11.81 -9.46
CA GLU A 203 10.26 -10.86 -10.12
C GLU A 203 11.25 -11.58 -11.07
N ALA A 204 11.69 -12.78 -10.72
CA ALA A 204 12.60 -13.61 -11.52
C ALA A 204 11.90 -14.31 -12.68
N LEU A 205 10.73 -14.92 -12.44
CA LEU A 205 9.96 -15.59 -13.50
C LEU A 205 9.47 -14.60 -14.56
N LEU A 206 8.97 -13.45 -14.14
CA LEU A 206 8.57 -12.37 -15.04
C LEU A 206 9.77 -11.75 -15.77
N SER A 207 10.97 -11.69 -15.16
CA SER A 207 12.14 -11.19 -15.90
C SER A 207 12.56 -12.12 -17.03
N PHE A 208 12.50 -13.45 -16.85
CA PHE A 208 12.74 -14.40 -17.96
C PHE A 208 11.67 -14.29 -19.07
N TRP A 209 10.39 -14.13 -18.72
CA TRP A 209 9.32 -13.94 -19.71
C TRP A 209 9.48 -12.63 -20.49
N LEU A 210 9.84 -11.55 -19.80
CA LEU A 210 10.07 -10.23 -20.41
C LEU A 210 11.19 -10.28 -21.46
N GLU A 211 12.32 -10.93 -21.18
CA GLU A 211 13.42 -11.04 -22.15
C GLU A 211 13.19 -12.08 -23.25
N HIS A 212 12.24 -12.98 -23.08
CA HIS A 212 11.79 -13.86 -24.17
C HIS A 212 10.88 -13.12 -25.17
N LYS A 213 10.13 -12.11 -24.71
CA LYS A 213 9.14 -11.38 -25.50
C LYS A 213 9.63 -10.05 -26.06
N PHE A 214 10.58 -9.39 -25.41
CA PHE A 214 11.10 -8.08 -25.77
C PHE A 214 12.63 -8.08 -25.84
N THR A 215 13.18 -7.37 -26.83
CA THR A 215 14.61 -7.14 -26.95
C THR A 215 15.16 -6.28 -25.80
N LYS A 216 16.48 -6.29 -25.61
CA LYS A 216 17.14 -5.48 -24.58
C LYS A 216 16.88 -3.98 -24.77
N ASP A 217 16.85 -3.48 -26.00
CA ASP A 217 16.59 -2.06 -26.29
C ASP A 217 15.13 -1.66 -26.06
N GLU A 218 14.17 -2.55 -26.33
CA GLU A 218 12.76 -2.36 -25.95
C GLU A 218 12.59 -2.35 -24.43
N LEU A 219 13.20 -3.29 -23.72
CA LEU A 219 13.17 -3.35 -22.25
C LEU A 219 13.80 -2.10 -21.62
N LEU A 220 14.92 -1.62 -22.17
CA LEU A 220 15.56 -0.39 -21.73
C LEU A 220 14.70 0.84 -22.03
N THR A 221 14.02 0.86 -23.18
CA THR A 221 13.01 1.87 -23.55
C THR A 221 11.85 1.87 -22.54
N ILE A 222 11.27 0.71 -22.24
CA ILE A 222 10.18 0.52 -21.27
C ILE A 222 10.61 1.00 -19.87
N TYR A 223 11.81 0.61 -19.42
CA TYR A 223 12.35 1.02 -18.13
C TYR A 223 12.54 2.54 -18.04
N LEU A 224 13.24 3.15 -18.99
CA LEU A 224 13.60 4.56 -18.95
C LEU A 224 12.40 5.49 -19.18
N ASN A 225 11.36 5.07 -19.90
CA ASN A 225 10.13 5.85 -20.05
C ASN A 225 9.16 5.72 -18.85
N ARG A 226 9.28 4.69 -17.99
CA ARG A 226 8.33 4.45 -16.88
C ARG A 226 8.91 4.60 -15.47
N VAL A 227 10.23 4.61 -15.29
CA VAL A 227 10.84 4.65 -13.95
C VAL A 227 10.58 5.99 -13.24
N TYR A 228 10.21 5.93 -11.95
CA TYR A 228 10.02 7.11 -11.10
C TYR A 228 11.37 7.78 -10.77
N LEU A 229 11.49 9.07 -11.02
CA LEU A 229 12.73 9.84 -10.92
C LEU A 229 12.68 10.97 -9.88
N GLY A 230 11.64 11.02 -9.05
CA GLY A 230 11.50 12.01 -7.98
C GLY A 230 10.64 13.21 -8.37
N ALA A 231 10.31 14.07 -7.41
CA ALA A 231 9.59 15.34 -7.64
C ALA A 231 8.27 15.26 -8.47
N GLY A 232 7.62 14.09 -8.50
CA GLY A 232 6.41 13.81 -9.29
C GLY A 232 6.69 13.19 -10.67
N THR A 233 7.94 13.17 -11.11
CA THR A 233 8.33 12.71 -12.46
C THR A 233 8.43 11.19 -12.57
N TYR A 234 7.85 10.68 -13.65
CA TYR A 234 8.03 9.33 -14.18
C TYR A 234 8.56 9.46 -15.60
N GLY A 235 9.53 8.64 -15.96
CA GLY A 235 10.18 8.69 -17.26
C GLY A 235 11.29 9.74 -17.39
N ILE A 236 12.33 9.38 -18.14
CA ILE A 236 13.51 10.20 -18.41
C ILE A 236 13.15 11.56 -19.02
N SER A 237 12.23 11.60 -19.98
CA SER A 237 11.83 12.80 -20.71
C SER A 237 11.29 13.87 -19.76
N SER A 238 10.40 13.45 -18.86
CA SER A 238 9.79 14.29 -17.84
C SER A 238 10.81 14.74 -16.80
N ALA A 239 11.77 13.88 -16.42
CA ALA A 239 12.87 14.27 -15.51
C ALA A 239 13.88 15.26 -16.15
N ALA A 240 14.23 15.09 -17.43
CA ALA A 240 15.11 15.97 -18.18
C ALA A 240 14.54 17.39 -18.29
N ASN A 241 13.24 17.48 -18.63
CA ASN A 241 12.53 18.75 -18.64
C ASN A 241 12.41 19.32 -17.22
N ARG A 242 11.96 18.52 -16.25
CA ARG A 242 11.74 18.94 -14.86
C ARG A 242 12.99 19.52 -14.19
N TYR A 243 14.14 18.88 -14.35
CA TYR A 243 15.34 19.25 -13.58
C TYR A 243 16.26 20.22 -14.31
N PHE A 244 16.26 20.24 -15.65
CA PHE A 244 17.20 21.03 -16.45
C PHE A 244 16.51 21.92 -17.51
N GLY A 245 15.21 21.72 -17.76
CA GLY A 245 14.44 22.40 -18.80
C GLY A 245 15.01 22.16 -20.19
N LYS A 246 15.31 20.90 -20.51
CA LYS A 246 15.91 20.42 -21.77
C LYS A 246 15.08 19.28 -22.39
N ASN A 247 15.35 18.96 -23.66
CA ASN A 247 14.98 17.66 -24.20
C ASN A 247 15.88 16.56 -23.59
N VAL A 248 15.45 15.30 -23.59
CA VAL A 248 16.34 14.18 -23.20
C VAL A 248 17.55 14.06 -24.12
N ARG A 249 17.42 14.47 -25.39
CA ARG A 249 18.48 14.44 -26.40
C ARG A 249 19.62 15.43 -26.12
N ASP A 250 19.37 16.45 -25.30
CA ASP A 250 20.33 17.54 -25.01
C ASP A 250 21.05 17.38 -23.64
N LEU A 251 20.91 16.20 -23.01
CA LEU A 251 21.53 15.92 -21.72
C LEU A 251 23.04 15.71 -21.86
N SER A 252 23.82 16.51 -21.11
CA SER A 252 25.26 16.29 -20.95
C SER A 252 25.57 15.00 -20.18
N VAL A 253 26.85 14.61 -20.18
CA VAL A 253 27.36 13.47 -19.39
C VAL A 253 27.06 13.64 -17.89
N TYR A 254 27.13 14.88 -17.36
CA TYR A 254 26.88 15.13 -15.95
C TYR A 254 25.39 15.05 -15.59
N GLU A 255 24.52 15.65 -16.40
CA GLU A 255 23.06 15.57 -16.24
C GLU A 255 22.56 14.12 -16.39
N SER A 256 23.10 13.38 -17.37
CA SER A 256 22.88 11.95 -17.59
C SER A 256 23.26 11.12 -16.35
N ALA A 257 24.45 11.34 -15.81
CA ALA A 257 24.91 10.69 -14.58
C ALA A 257 24.10 11.10 -13.35
N MET A 258 23.57 12.32 -13.31
CA MET A 258 22.70 12.78 -12.23
C MET A 258 21.36 12.06 -12.25
N ILE A 259 20.69 11.95 -13.40
CA ILE A 259 19.41 11.22 -13.51
C ILE A 259 19.59 9.73 -13.21
N ALA A 260 20.62 9.08 -13.75
CA ALA A 260 20.95 7.69 -13.40
C ALA A 260 21.25 7.51 -11.89
N GLY A 261 21.73 8.56 -11.23
CA GLY A 261 21.93 8.59 -9.78
C GLY A 261 20.63 8.48 -8.97
N LEU A 262 19.52 8.99 -9.51
CA LEU A 262 18.21 9.07 -8.83
C LEU A 262 17.60 7.68 -8.63
N LEU A 263 17.73 6.78 -9.61
CA LEU A 263 17.08 5.46 -9.68
C LEU A 263 17.10 4.68 -8.35
N LYS A 264 18.24 4.70 -7.64
CA LYS A 264 18.44 4.00 -6.36
C LYS A 264 17.60 4.54 -5.19
N ALA A 265 17.26 5.83 -5.18
CA ALA A 265 16.40 6.45 -4.16
C ALA A 265 15.86 7.81 -4.67
N PRO A 266 14.85 7.83 -5.56
CA PRO A 266 14.54 9.01 -6.38
C PRO A 266 14.15 10.24 -5.56
N SER A 267 13.24 10.08 -4.59
CA SER A 267 12.84 11.17 -3.67
C SER A 267 13.98 11.67 -2.77
N ARG A 268 15.05 10.88 -2.53
CA ARG A 268 16.18 11.27 -1.68
C ARG A 268 17.24 12.06 -2.44
N PHE A 269 17.56 11.64 -3.67
CA PHE A 269 18.60 12.25 -4.49
C PHE A 269 18.06 13.29 -5.49
N ALA A 270 16.75 13.56 -5.52
CA ALA A 270 16.14 14.61 -6.32
C ALA A 270 16.89 15.96 -6.14
N PRO A 271 17.44 16.58 -7.21
CA PRO A 271 18.27 17.78 -7.08
C PRO A 271 17.50 18.98 -6.53
N THR A 272 16.18 19.02 -6.73
CA THR A 272 15.25 20.01 -6.18
C THR A 272 14.94 19.83 -4.69
N ARG A 273 15.36 18.71 -4.06
CA ARG A 273 15.18 18.46 -2.62
C ARG A 273 16.48 18.60 -1.83
N ASN A 274 17.59 18.08 -2.37
CA ASN A 274 18.91 18.29 -1.79
C ASN A 274 19.98 18.16 -2.89
N LEU A 275 20.49 19.31 -3.34
CA LEU A 275 21.42 19.38 -4.45
C LEU A 275 22.79 18.72 -4.15
N ASP A 276 23.26 18.76 -2.91
CA ASP A 276 24.59 18.23 -2.58
C ASP A 276 24.61 16.71 -2.38
N LEU A 277 23.51 16.13 -1.89
CA LEU A 277 23.26 14.69 -2.00
C LEU A 277 23.14 14.25 -3.46
N ALA A 278 22.52 15.05 -4.33
CA ALA A 278 22.45 14.78 -5.77
C ALA A 278 23.84 14.82 -6.43
N LYS A 279 24.65 15.87 -6.19
CA LYS A 279 26.05 15.98 -6.65
C LYS A 279 26.90 14.82 -6.17
N SER A 280 26.82 14.47 -4.87
CA SER A 280 27.56 13.36 -4.27
C SER A 280 27.18 12.01 -4.89
N ARG A 281 25.89 11.79 -5.16
CA ARG A 281 25.40 10.60 -5.88
C ARG A 281 25.86 10.58 -7.35
N THR A 282 25.82 11.72 -8.03
CA THR A 282 26.31 11.90 -9.41
C THR A 282 27.80 11.57 -9.53
N ALA A 283 28.61 12.01 -8.56
CA ALA A 283 30.04 11.70 -8.52
C ALA A 283 30.32 10.19 -8.42
N GLN A 284 29.47 9.42 -7.73
CA GLN A 284 29.54 7.95 -7.69
C GLN A 284 29.17 7.33 -9.04
N VAL A 285 28.14 7.83 -9.72
CA VAL A 285 27.74 7.34 -11.06
C VAL A 285 28.85 7.56 -12.07
N LEU A 286 29.47 8.74 -12.11
CA LEU A 286 30.63 9.00 -12.96
C LEU A 286 31.81 8.07 -12.65
N ALA A 287 32.05 7.76 -11.37
CA ALA A 287 33.06 6.77 -10.99
C ALA A 287 32.69 5.34 -11.44
N ASN A 288 31.40 4.97 -11.42
CA ASN A 288 30.93 3.71 -11.98
C ASN A 288 31.16 3.63 -13.50
N MET A 289 30.91 4.71 -14.24
CA MET A 289 31.13 4.78 -15.69
C MET A 289 32.61 4.59 -16.05
N VAL A 290 33.53 5.22 -15.30
CA VAL A 290 34.97 4.99 -15.43
C VAL A 290 35.34 3.54 -15.12
N ASN A 291 34.82 2.97 -14.02
CA ASN A 291 35.02 1.56 -13.65
C ASN A 291 34.32 0.55 -14.59
N ALA A 292 33.50 1.02 -15.54
CA ALA A 292 32.88 0.24 -16.60
C ALA A 292 33.57 0.41 -17.97
N GLY A 293 34.52 1.35 -18.09
CA GLY A 293 35.20 1.67 -19.35
C GLY A 293 34.43 2.63 -20.27
N TYR A 294 33.29 3.17 -19.84
CA TYR A 294 32.46 4.08 -20.67
C TYR A 294 32.95 5.54 -20.66
N LEU A 295 33.90 5.89 -19.79
CA LEU A 295 34.37 7.27 -19.60
C LEU A 295 35.82 7.25 -19.09
N THR A 296 36.67 8.17 -19.55
CA THR A 296 38.03 8.30 -18.99
C THR A 296 38.00 9.09 -17.66
N PRO A 297 39.00 8.95 -16.77
CA PRO A 297 39.09 9.76 -15.56
C PRO A 297 39.10 11.28 -15.84
N GLU A 298 39.69 11.69 -16.95
CA GLU A 298 39.81 13.08 -17.41
C GLU A 298 38.44 13.59 -17.87
N ALA A 299 37.73 12.83 -18.71
CA ALA A 299 36.38 13.17 -19.14
C ALA A 299 35.40 13.21 -17.96
N ALA A 300 35.55 12.31 -16.97
CA ALA A 300 34.80 12.35 -15.72
C ALA A 300 35.12 13.60 -14.86
N LYS A 301 36.36 14.08 -14.88
CA LYS A 301 36.78 15.33 -14.21
C LYS A 301 36.20 16.56 -14.93
N VAL A 302 36.27 16.61 -16.27
CA VAL A 302 35.66 17.68 -17.09
C VAL A 302 34.15 17.75 -16.88
N ALA A 303 33.44 16.62 -16.94
CA ALA A 303 32.00 16.57 -16.70
C ALA A 303 31.62 17.13 -15.32
N ARG A 304 32.40 16.85 -14.26
CA ARG A 304 32.20 17.44 -12.93
C ARG A 304 32.48 18.95 -12.89
N GLY A 305 33.41 19.44 -13.70
CA GLY A 305 33.77 20.87 -13.78
C GLY A 305 32.71 21.71 -14.48
N VAL A 306 32.02 21.16 -15.49
CA VAL A 306 30.86 21.81 -16.14
C VAL A 306 29.70 21.98 -15.15
N GLY A 307 29.54 21.04 -14.21
CA GLY A 307 28.50 21.09 -13.19
C GLY A 307 27.09 21.00 -13.77
N VAL A 308 26.12 21.62 -13.11
CA VAL A 308 24.75 21.73 -13.61
C VAL A 308 24.01 22.93 -13.02
N GLN A 309 23.26 23.65 -13.83
CA GLN A 309 22.22 24.57 -13.37
C GLN A 309 20.90 23.79 -13.29
N VAL A 310 20.51 23.39 -12.08
CA VAL A 310 19.18 22.78 -11.87
C VAL A 310 18.14 23.89 -12.04
N LYS A 311 17.34 23.79 -13.10
CA LYS A 311 16.15 24.65 -13.23
C LYS A 311 15.12 24.18 -12.21
N ALA A 312 15.04 24.90 -11.11
CA ALA A 312 13.94 24.79 -10.16
C ALA A 312 12.65 25.39 -10.75
N GLN A 313 12.16 24.80 -11.86
CA GLN A 313 10.73 24.89 -12.17
C GLN A 313 9.95 24.47 -10.93
N ASN A 314 8.76 25.04 -10.74
CA ASN A 314 7.93 24.74 -9.59
C ASN A 314 7.70 23.23 -9.50
N ALA A 315 7.95 22.67 -8.31
CA ALA A 315 7.52 21.31 -8.07
C ALA A 315 6.00 21.32 -7.90
N PRO A 316 5.31 20.24 -8.30
CA PRO A 316 4.30 19.70 -7.40
C PRO A 316 4.99 19.57 -6.05
N ALA A 317 4.67 20.47 -5.12
CA ALA A 317 5.23 20.40 -3.78
C ALA A 317 4.96 18.98 -3.24
N ALA A 318 5.82 18.48 -2.34
CA ALA A 318 5.59 17.17 -1.73
C ALA A 318 4.15 17.03 -1.21
N SER A 319 3.60 18.18 -0.80
CA SER A 319 2.25 18.46 -0.35
C SER A 319 1.11 18.36 -1.34
N THR A 320 1.13 17.40 -2.26
CA THR A 320 0.01 17.15 -3.19
C THR A 320 -0.27 15.66 -3.39
N ARG A 321 0.68 14.81 -3.04
CA ARG A 321 0.75 13.41 -3.51
C ARG A 321 -0.35 12.51 -2.97
N TYR A 322 -0.74 12.67 -1.70
CA TYR A 322 -1.85 11.91 -1.13
C TYR A 322 -3.18 12.17 -1.86
N PHE A 323 -3.42 13.42 -2.28
CA PHE A 323 -4.58 13.79 -3.09
C PHE A 323 -4.45 13.26 -4.52
N ILE A 324 -3.28 13.44 -5.15
CA ILE A 324 -3.05 13.00 -6.53
C ILE A 324 -3.16 11.48 -6.67
N ASP A 325 -2.52 10.70 -5.80
CA ASP A 325 -2.59 9.24 -5.84
C ASP A 325 -4.04 8.74 -5.70
N TRP A 326 -4.86 9.44 -4.88
CA TRP A 326 -6.28 9.18 -4.75
C TRP A 326 -7.05 9.52 -6.03
N VAL A 327 -6.83 10.71 -6.62
CA VAL A 327 -7.44 11.11 -7.90
C VAL A 327 -7.06 10.18 -9.05
N LEU A 328 -5.78 9.87 -9.23
CA LEU A 328 -5.30 8.97 -10.28
C LEU A 328 -5.86 7.56 -10.14
N SER A 329 -6.11 7.09 -8.91
CA SER A 329 -6.76 5.78 -8.69
C SER A 329 -8.22 5.73 -9.15
N GLN A 330 -8.87 6.89 -9.36
CA GLN A 330 -10.27 7.01 -9.79
C GLN A 330 -10.44 7.35 -11.28
N VAL A 331 -9.43 7.90 -11.97
CA VAL A 331 -9.54 8.27 -13.39
C VAL A 331 -10.02 7.10 -14.28
N PRO A 332 -9.48 5.88 -14.17
CA PRO A 332 -9.94 4.74 -14.98
C PRO A 332 -11.40 4.33 -14.72
N ASP A 333 -11.94 4.61 -13.54
CA ASP A 333 -13.34 4.30 -13.21
C ASP A 333 -14.32 5.23 -13.94
N TYR A 334 -13.86 6.41 -14.40
CA TYR A 334 -14.69 7.39 -15.12
C TYR A 334 -14.56 7.31 -16.65
N VAL A 335 -13.36 7.08 -17.18
CA VAL A 335 -13.10 7.08 -18.64
C VAL A 335 -12.74 5.71 -19.22
N GLY A 336 -12.53 4.69 -18.39
CA GLY A 336 -12.10 3.36 -18.82
C GLY A 336 -10.62 3.33 -19.22
N ALA A 337 -10.29 2.49 -20.20
CA ALA A 337 -8.97 2.46 -20.82
C ALA A 337 -8.94 3.45 -22.00
N VAL A 338 -8.17 4.52 -21.86
CA VAL A 338 -7.96 5.56 -22.87
C VAL A 338 -6.47 5.63 -23.20
N ASP A 339 -6.14 5.70 -24.48
CA ASP A 339 -4.76 5.77 -24.99
C ASP A 339 -4.30 7.22 -25.31
N ASP A 340 -5.27 8.13 -25.38
CA ASP A 340 -5.10 9.56 -25.62
C ASP A 340 -4.84 10.33 -24.34
N ASP A 341 -4.07 11.42 -24.47
CA ASP A 341 -3.67 12.24 -23.32
C ASP A 341 -4.89 12.86 -22.63
N LEU A 342 -4.78 13.12 -21.32
CA LEU A 342 -5.90 13.56 -20.48
C LEU A 342 -5.57 14.84 -19.71
N VAL A 343 -6.50 15.78 -19.76
CA VAL A 343 -6.54 16.98 -18.92
C VAL A 343 -7.57 16.75 -17.82
N VAL A 344 -7.12 16.76 -16.57
CA VAL A 344 -7.95 16.46 -15.39
C VAL A 344 -8.06 17.71 -14.52
N THR A 345 -9.22 18.34 -14.48
CA THR A 345 -9.49 19.46 -13.55
C THR A 345 -9.99 18.89 -12.23
N THR A 346 -9.27 19.20 -11.14
CA THR A 346 -9.50 18.62 -9.81
C THR A 346 -10.15 19.61 -8.85
N THR A 347 -10.64 19.08 -7.73
CA THR A 347 -11.21 19.90 -6.66
C THR A 347 -10.15 20.60 -5.80
N LEU A 348 -8.87 20.25 -5.93
CA LEU A 348 -7.80 20.71 -5.03
C LEU A 348 -7.67 22.23 -5.04
N ASP A 349 -7.40 22.82 -3.88
CA ASP A 349 -6.98 24.21 -3.73
C ASP A 349 -5.53 24.22 -3.25
N LEU A 350 -4.59 24.58 -4.13
CA LEU A 350 -3.15 24.50 -3.80
C LEU A 350 -2.76 25.38 -2.61
N SER A 351 -3.46 26.49 -2.38
CA SER A 351 -3.22 27.36 -1.22
C SER A 351 -3.69 26.71 0.09
N LEU A 352 -4.92 26.17 0.11
CA LEU A 352 -5.42 25.47 1.30
C LEU A 352 -4.64 24.19 1.59
N GLN A 353 -4.21 23.46 0.57
CA GLN A 353 -3.39 22.26 0.71
C GLN A 353 -2.04 22.58 1.37
N LYS A 354 -1.36 23.66 0.94
CA LYS A 354 -0.08 24.09 1.52
C LYS A 354 -0.21 24.47 2.99
N ILE A 355 -1.29 25.16 3.38
CA ILE A 355 -1.60 25.49 4.78
C ILE A 355 -1.83 24.20 5.58
N ALA A 356 -2.75 23.35 5.10
CA ALA A 356 -3.14 22.11 5.77
C ALA A 356 -1.96 21.17 6.08
N GLU A 357 -0.93 21.14 5.24
CA GLU A 357 0.29 20.37 5.52
C GLU A 357 1.30 21.07 6.41
N THR A 358 1.48 22.38 6.26
CA THR A 358 2.37 23.15 7.14
C THR A 358 1.91 23.01 8.59
N ASP A 359 0.61 23.21 8.82
CA ASP A 359 -0.03 23.11 10.13
C ASP A 359 0.00 21.67 10.68
N LEU A 360 -0.22 20.66 9.83
CA LEU A 360 -0.23 19.25 10.27
C LEU A 360 1.17 18.74 10.60
N VAL A 361 2.18 19.09 9.80
CA VAL A 361 3.58 18.75 10.10
C VAL A 361 3.99 19.47 11.38
N GLU A 362 3.77 20.79 11.49
CA GLU A 362 4.09 21.54 12.71
C GLU A 362 3.41 20.95 13.98
N LEU A 363 2.15 20.54 13.88
CA LEU A 363 1.42 19.88 14.98
C LEU A 363 2.05 18.56 15.39
N VAL A 364 2.38 17.68 14.42
CA VAL A 364 2.99 16.37 14.70
C VAL A 364 4.44 16.52 15.19
N ASP A 365 5.16 17.53 14.72
CA ASP A 365 6.53 17.86 15.13
C ASP A 365 6.59 18.45 16.55
N LYS A 366 5.66 19.35 16.92
CA LYS A 366 5.66 20.03 18.24
C LYS A 366 4.92 19.27 19.34
N ALA A 367 3.79 18.63 19.02
CA ALA A 367 2.91 18.00 20.00
C ALA A 367 2.89 16.46 19.91
N GLY A 368 3.26 15.87 18.76
CA GLY A 368 3.16 14.43 18.54
C GLY A 368 3.99 13.59 19.51
N GLU A 369 5.19 14.05 19.90
CA GLU A 369 6.05 13.35 20.87
C GLU A 369 5.42 13.23 22.26
N GLN A 370 4.66 14.25 22.70
CA GLN A 370 4.02 14.27 24.02
C GLN A 370 2.91 13.22 24.19
N VAL A 371 2.44 12.62 23.08
CA VAL A 371 1.33 11.65 23.02
C VAL A 371 1.65 10.42 22.14
N ASP A 372 2.93 10.21 21.78
CA ASP A 372 3.43 9.21 20.81
C ASP A 372 2.71 9.19 19.43
N ALA A 373 2.07 10.30 19.05
CA ALA A 373 1.35 10.45 17.79
C ALA A 373 2.31 10.80 16.65
N ARG A 374 2.93 9.79 16.04
CA ARG A 374 3.95 9.96 14.97
C ARG A 374 3.37 10.29 13.58
N GLN A 375 2.05 10.30 13.44
CA GLN A 375 1.32 10.46 12.17
C GLN A 375 -0.04 11.12 12.43
N ALA A 376 -0.50 11.94 11.49
CA ALA A 376 -1.84 12.51 11.46
C ALA A 376 -2.43 12.41 10.04
N GLY A 377 -3.67 12.86 9.87
CA GLY A 377 -4.32 13.00 8.57
C GLY A 377 -5.38 14.10 8.61
N LEU A 378 -5.63 14.75 7.48
CA LEU A 378 -6.53 15.90 7.35
C LEU A 378 -7.32 15.80 6.04
N VAL A 379 -8.61 16.10 6.07
CA VAL A 379 -9.47 16.27 4.89
C VAL A 379 -10.25 17.57 5.04
N SER A 380 -10.00 18.53 4.16
CA SER A 380 -10.82 19.74 4.02
C SER A 380 -11.78 19.55 2.84
N MET A 381 -13.07 19.72 3.07
CA MET A 381 -14.13 19.39 2.11
C MET A 381 -15.19 20.49 2.10
N ALA A 382 -15.59 20.94 0.91
CA ALA A 382 -16.75 21.80 0.75
C ALA A 382 -18.04 21.02 1.03
N PRO A 383 -19.15 21.65 1.49
CA PRO A 383 -20.39 20.93 1.82
C PRO A 383 -20.94 20.03 0.69
N GLY A 384 -20.71 20.38 -0.58
CA GLY A 384 -21.10 19.55 -1.73
C GLY A 384 -20.24 18.31 -1.99
N GLY A 385 -19.17 18.06 -1.21
CA GLY A 385 -18.30 16.89 -1.34
C GLY A 385 -16.93 17.14 -1.99
N ALA A 386 -16.69 18.32 -2.56
CA ALA A 386 -15.43 18.65 -3.21
C ALA A 386 -14.28 18.72 -2.18
N VAL A 387 -13.28 17.86 -2.29
CA VAL A 387 -12.13 17.83 -1.38
C VAL A 387 -11.15 18.94 -1.78
N ARG A 388 -11.05 19.98 -0.96
CA ARG A 388 -10.20 21.15 -1.22
C ARG A 388 -8.77 20.97 -0.67
N ALA A 389 -8.56 20.10 0.31
CA ALA A 389 -7.24 19.63 0.74
C ALA A 389 -7.29 18.21 1.33
N MET A 390 -6.24 17.42 1.15
CA MET A 390 -6.08 16.07 1.71
C MET A 390 -4.62 15.78 2.11
N VAL A 391 -4.42 15.36 3.36
CA VAL A 391 -3.12 14.98 3.93
C VAL A 391 -3.22 13.59 4.54
N GLY A 392 -2.37 12.66 4.10
CA GLY A 392 -2.42 11.24 4.48
C GLY A 392 -1.36 10.77 5.48
N GLY A 393 -0.48 11.64 5.94
CA GLY A 393 0.64 11.32 6.84
C GLY A 393 1.60 12.50 7.01
N ARG A 394 2.58 12.35 7.91
CA ARG A 394 3.57 13.40 8.24
C ARG A 394 4.58 13.67 7.12
N ASP A 395 5.09 12.61 6.48
CA ASP A 395 5.87 12.70 5.24
C ASP A 395 5.47 11.55 4.31
N TYR A 396 5.07 11.90 3.09
CA TYR A 396 4.76 10.97 2.02
C TYR A 396 5.98 10.12 1.61
N ALA A 397 7.19 10.67 1.67
CA ALA A 397 8.42 9.96 1.30
C ALA A 397 8.77 8.81 2.28
N ASP A 398 8.34 8.93 3.54
CA ASP A 398 8.47 7.87 4.56
C ASP A 398 7.24 6.95 4.57
N SER A 399 6.03 7.46 4.25
CA SER A 399 4.80 6.67 4.31
C SER A 399 3.76 7.08 3.26
N GLN A 400 3.78 6.40 2.11
CA GLN A 400 2.79 6.54 1.03
C GLN A 400 1.37 6.04 1.40
N PHE A 401 1.19 5.39 2.55
CA PHE A 401 -0.12 4.93 3.04
C PHE A 401 -1.01 6.13 3.38
N ASN A 402 -2.09 6.33 2.62
CA ASN A 402 -2.93 7.52 2.74
C ASN A 402 -3.94 7.39 3.88
N ARG A 403 -3.65 7.98 5.04
CA ARG A 403 -4.52 7.92 6.22
C ARG A 403 -5.85 8.66 6.09
N ALA A 404 -6.00 9.54 5.10
CA ALA A 404 -7.27 10.19 4.83
C ALA A 404 -8.32 9.21 4.25
N THR A 405 -7.88 8.22 3.46
CA THR A 405 -8.76 7.35 2.65
C THR A 405 -8.61 5.86 2.96
N GLN A 406 -7.39 5.39 3.27
CA GLN A 406 -7.06 3.97 3.48
C GLN A 406 -7.07 3.56 4.96
N ALA A 407 -6.78 4.47 5.89
CA ALA A 407 -6.75 4.15 7.32
C ALA A 407 -8.16 4.04 7.89
N ARG A 408 -8.60 2.81 8.13
CA ARG A 408 -9.80 2.51 8.91
C ARG A 408 -9.44 2.55 10.40
N ARG A 409 -10.10 3.41 11.17
CA ARG A 409 -9.89 3.59 12.62
C ARG A 409 -11.23 3.72 13.34
N GLN A 410 -11.24 3.53 14.66
CA GLN A 410 -12.44 3.75 15.46
C GLN A 410 -12.69 5.26 15.64
N PRO A 411 -13.81 5.83 15.15
CA PRO A 411 -14.14 7.25 15.28
C PRO A 411 -14.49 7.66 16.73
N GLY A 412 -14.74 6.69 17.62
CA GLY A 412 -15.04 6.94 19.02
C GLY A 412 -16.25 7.85 19.21
N SER A 413 -16.13 8.81 20.14
CA SER A 413 -17.19 9.81 20.41
C SER A 413 -17.66 10.66 19.21
N SER A 414 -16.92 10.71 18.09
CA SER A 414 -17.39 11.42 16.88
C SER A 414 -18.51 10.65 16.14
N PHE A 415 -18.65 9.34 16.38
CA PHE A 415 -19.76 8.53 15.88
C PHE A 415 -21.11 8.87 16.53
N LYS A 416 -21.10 9.58 17.67
CA LYS A 416 -22.33 9.97 18.38
C LYS A 416 -23.24 10.88 17.54
N MET A 417 -22.73 11.53 16.49
CA MET A 417 -23.54 12.25 15.51
C MET A 417 -24.58 11.34 14.86
N MET A 418 -24.19 10.15 14.40
CA MET A 418 -25.11 9.15 13.82
C MET A 418 -26.09 8.61 14.86
N VAL A 419 -25.63 8.38 16.09
CA VAL A 419 -26.44 7.85 17.20
C VAL A 419 -27.55 8.83 17.59
N TYR A 420 -27.23 10.11 17.74
CA TYR A 420 -28.21 11.13 18.12
C TYR A 420 -29.13 11.49 16.95
N LEU A 421 -28.64 11.49 15.71
CA LEU A 421 -29.51 11.63 14.53
C LEU A 421 -30.53 10.48 14.43
N ALA A 422 -30.11 9.23 14.68
CA ALA A 422 -31.02 8.09 14.79
C ALA A 422 -32.07 8.30 15.91
N GLY A 423 -31.66 8.84 17.06
CA GLY A 423 -32.57 9.24 18.13
C GLY A 423 -33.61 10.26 17.70
N LEU A 424 -33.19 11.35 17.03
CA LEU A 424 -34.09 12.40 16.53
C LEU A 424 -35.02 11.91 15.40
N GLU A 425 -34.60 10.92 14.61
CA GLU A 425 -35.45 10.29 13.60
C GLU A 425 -36.44 9.27 14.20
N SER A 426 -36.09 8.65 15.33
CA SER A 426 -37.00 7.82 16.14
C SER A 426 -37.82 8.62 17.16
N GLY A 427 -37.94 9.95 16.97
CA GLY A 427 -38.87 10.81 17.70
C GLY A 427 -38.35 11.48 18.98
N LEU A 428 -37.09 11.28 19.37
CA LEU A 428 -36.50 12.01 20.51
C LEU A 428 -36.33 13.50 20.20
N THR A 429 -36.36 14.35 21.23
CA THR A 429 -36.12 15.80 21.11
C THR A 429 -34.85 16.25 21.84
N PRO A 430 -34.21 17.38 21.46
CA PRO A 430 -33.05 17.93 22.18
C PRO A 430 -33.32 18.31 23.64
N ASP A 431 -34.59 18.42 24.03
CA ASP A 431 -35.03 18.78 25.38
C ASP A 431 -35.40 17.56 26.24
N ASP A 432 -35.46 16.35 25.65
CA ASP A 432 -35.76 15.11 26.36
C ASP A 432 -34.76 14.89 27.50
N ILE A 433 -35.27 14.69 28.71
CA ILE A 433 -34.44 14.41 29.89
C ILE A 433 -34.13 12.92 29.93
N LEU A 434 -32.84 12.58 29.93
CA LEU A 434 -32.34 11.20 30.04
C LEU A 434 -31.39 11.08 31.25
N PRO A 435 -31.43 9.95 31.99
CA PRO A 435 -30.59 9.77 33.17
C PRO A 435 -29.13 9.45 32.78
N ASP A 436 -28.20 10.35 33.09
CA ASP A 436 -26.79 10.00 33.20
C ASP A 436 -26.57 9.25 34.52
N ALA A 437 -26.73 7.94 34.44
CA ALA A 437 -26.66 6.96 35.53
C ALA A 437 -26.13 5.62 34.97
N PRO A 438 -25.69 4.68 35.83
CA PRO A 438 -25.24 3.35 35.40
C PRO A 438 -26.23 2.66 34.46
N ILE A 439 -25.68 1.92 33.49
CA ILE A 439 -26.40 1.09 32.55
C ILE A 439 -25.60 -0.17 32.30
N GLU A 440 -26.29 -1.31 32.17
CA GLU A 440 -25.72 -2.59 31.77
C GLU A 440 -26.60 -3.18 30.68
N ILE A 441 -25.97 -3.63 29.59
CA ILE A 441 -26.63 -4.26 28.44
C ILE A 441 -25.74 -5.42 28.00
N GLU A 442 -26.29 -6.63 27.89
CA GLU A 442 -25.53 -7.81 27.42
C GLU A 442 -24.23 -8.08 28.23
N GLY A 443 -24.25 -7.80 29.54
CA GLY A 443 -23.09 -7.92 30.44
C GLY A 443 -22.04 -6.80 30.30
N TRP A 444 -22.31 -5.77 29.48
CA TRP A 444 -21.43 -4.63 29.26
C TRP A 444 -21.95 -3.37 29.96
N SER A 445 -21.15 -2.80 30.86
CA SER A 445 -21.45 -1.53 31.54
C SER A 445 -20.43 -0.43 31.18
N PRO A 446 -20.81 0.56 30.33
CA PRO A 446 -19.93 1.67 29.95
C PRO A 446 -19.86 2.75 31.04
N LYS A 447 -18.66 3.29 31.25
CA LYS A 447 -18.41 4.46 32.10
C LYS A 447 -18.31 5.73 31.26
N ASN A 448 -18.62 6.89 31.85
CA ASN A 448 -18.26 8.19 31.29
C ASN A 448 -16.75 8.42 31.39
N TYR A 449 -16.21 9.32 30.55
CA TYR A 449 -14.77 9.61 30.49
C TYR A 449 -14.16 10.05 31.84
N ASN A 450 -14.91 10.81 32.63
CA ASN A 450 -14.50 11.25 33.98
C ASN A 450 -14.82 10.24 35.10
N GLY A 451 -15.31 9.04 34.77
CA GLY A 451 -15.73 8.00 35.70
C GLY A 451 -16.98 8.31 36.53
N LYS A 452 -17.62 9.47 36.35
CA LYS A 452 -18.74 9.97 37.18
C LYS A 452 -20.04 10.06 36.39
N PHE A 453 -21.15 9.98 37.12
CA PHE A 453 -22.50 10.15 36.61
C PHE A 453 -23.06 11.49 37.11
N ASN A 454 -23.70 12.26 36.23
CA ASN A 454 -24.12 13.64 36.46
C ASN A 454 -25.63 13.78 36.73
N GLY A 455 -26.39 12.67 36.71
CA GLY A 455 -27.84 12.67 36.93
C GLY A 455 -28.66 12.99 35.65
N PRO A 456 -29.97 13.25 35.79
CA PRO A 456 -30.84 13.55 34.65
C PRO A 456 -30.43 14.85 33.94
N MET A 457 -30.31 14.82 32.61
CA MET A 457 -30.04 16.00 31.79
C MET A 457 -30.72 15.94 30.42
N LYS A 458 -30.88 17.11 29.78
CA LYS A 458 -31.38 17.21 28.39
C LYS A 458 -30.48 16.48 27.39
N LEU A 459 -31.08 15.88 26.36
CA LEU A 459 -30.39 15.21 25.26
C LEU A 459 -29.33 16.13 24.59
N SER A 460 -29.65 17.40 24.40
CA SER A 460 -28.73 18.45 23.92
C SER A 460 -27.46 18.55 24.78
N GLN A 461 -27.60 18.74 26.08
CA GLN A 461 -26.47 18.80 27.02
C GLN A 461 -25.65 17.50 27.04
N ALA A 462 -26.31 16.34 26.92
CA ALA A 462 -25.64 15.05 26.85
C ALA A 462 -24.77 14.92 25.58
N PHE A 463 -25.23 15.44 24.44
CA PHE A 463 -24.45 15.49 23.20
C PHE A 463 -23.26 16.45 23.32
N ILE A 464 -23.52 17.67 23.80
CA ILE A 464 -22.54 18.76 23.99
C ILE A 464 -21.38 18.30 24.88
N ARG A 465 -21.69 17.67 26.02
CA ARG A 465 -20.72 17.14 27.00
C ARG A 465 -20.19 15.74 26.64
N SER A 466 -20.67 15.15 25.54
CA SER A 466 -20.26 13.82 25.05
C SER A 466 -20.46 12.67 26.05
N ILE A 467 -21.55 12.67 26.81
CA ILE A 467 -21.86 11.63 27.80
C ILE A 467 -21.94 10.24 27.15
N ASN A 468 -21.42 9.20 27.80
CA ASN A 468 -21.39 7.83 27.27
C ASN A 468 -22.69 7.07 27.59
N SER A 469 -23.13 7.11 28.86
CA SER A 469 -24.35 6.43 29.32
C SER A 469 -25.58 6.82 28.48
N ILE A 470 -25.78 8.12 28.24
CA ILE A 470 -26.90 8.65 27.47
C ILE A 470 -26.78 8.33 25.98
N ALA A 471 -25.57 8.37 25.38
CA ALA A 471 -25.38 7.93 24.00
C ALA A 471 -25.81 6.46 23.80
N VAL A 472 -25.52 5.60 24.78
CA VAL A 472 -25.97 4.20 24.79
C VAL A 472 -27.49 4.11 24.97
N ARG A 473 -28.09 4.84 25.94
CA ARG A 473 -29.56 4.91 26.09
C ARG A 473 -30.28 5.38 24.81
N VAL A 474 -29.69 6.31 24.06
CA VAL A 474 -30.21 6.80 22.77
C VAL A 474 -30.10 5.72 21.69
N SER A 475 -28.98 5.01 21.59
CA SER A 475 -28.80 3.86 20.69
C SER A 475 -29.85 2.77 20.92
N GLU A 476 -30.12 2.44 22.18
CA GLU A 476 -31.11 1.39 22.51
C GLU A 476 -32.55 1.88 22.28
N LYS A 477 -32.89 3.13 22.64
CA LYS A 477 -34.21 3.72 22.36
C LYS A 477 -34.49 3.85 20.86
N ALA A 478 -33.50 4.23 20.06
CA ALA A 478 -33.64 4.33 18.60
C ALA A 478 -33.59 2.97 17.89
N GLY A 479 -33.01 1.96 18.56
CA GLY A 479 -32.65 0.65 18.01
C GLY A 479 -31.32 0.67 17.27
N ARG A 480 -30.39 -0.22 17.63
CA ARG A 480 -29.05 -0.33 16.99
C ARG A 480 -29.11 -0.52 15.48
N ALA A 481 -30.18 -1.14 14.97
CA ALA A 481 -30.43 -1.27 13.53
C ALA A 481 -30.63 0.09 12.84
N LYS A 482 -31.37 1.02 13.48
CA LYS A 482 -31.58 2.39 13.01
C LYS A 482 -30.29 3.21 13.04
N VAL A 483 -29.46 3.05 14.09
CA VAL A 483 -28.12 3.67 14.16
C VAL A 483 -27.23 3.22 12.99
N ARG A 484 -27.25 1.91 12.65
CA ARG A 484 -26.52 1.36 11.49
C ARG A 484 -27.08 1.86 10.16
N GLU A 485 -28.41 1.94 10.02
CA GLU A 485 -29.09 2.48 8.84
C GLU A 485 -28.68 3.94 8.60
N VAL A 486 -28.79 4.81 9.60
CA VAL A 486 -28.36 6.22 9.54
C VAL A 486 -26.89 6.33 9.14
N ALA A 487 -26.00 5.55 9.76
CA ALA A 487 -24.58 5.57 9.41
C ALA A 487 -24.30 5.11 7.96
N ARG A 488 -25.08 4.15 7.43
CA ARG A 488 -25.00 3.75 6.01
C ARG A 488 -25.54 4.82 5.06
N ARG A 489 -26.68 5.44 5.39
CA ARG A 489 -27.26 6.55 4.61
C ARG A 489 -26.35 7.78 4.58
N LEU A 490 -25.53 7.99 5.61
CA LEU A 490 -24.48 9.01 5.68
C LEU A 490 -23.16 8.63 4.97
N GLY A 491 -23.07 7.46 4.34
CA GLY A 491 -21.97 7.08 3.46
C GLY A 491 -20.88 6.17 4.04
N LEU A 492 -20.98 5.71 5.29
CA LEU A 492 -19.99 4.75 5.83
C LEU A 492 -20.15 3.37 5.17
N THR A 493 -19.09 2.87 4.57
CA THR A 493 -19.09 1.61 3.80
C THR A 493 -18.69 0.38 4.64
N THR A 494 -18.03 0.61 5.77
CA THR A 494 -17.43 -0.38 6.69
C THR A 494 -18.46 -1.25 7.45
N ARG A 495 -18.02 -2.43 7.93
CA ARG A 495 -18.89 -3.34 8.71
C ARG A 495 -19.05 -2.83 10.16
N LEU A 496 -20.14 -2.11 10.40
CA LEU A 496 -20.52 -1.66 11.75
C LEU A 496 -21.02 -2.84 12.63
N PRO A 497 -20.58 -2.93 13.90
CA PRO A 497 -20.99 -3.98 14.83
C PRO A 497 -22.46 -3.86 15.26
N ASN A 498 -23.02 -4.97 15.77
CA ASN A 498 -24.41 -5.05 16.25
C ASN A 498 -24.55 -4.95 17.79
N GLY A 499 -23.44 -4.99 18.54
CA GLY A 499 -23.44 -4.91 20.00
C GLY A 499 -23.63 -3.47 20.53
N PRO A 500 -23.93 -3.28 21.83
CA PRO A 500 -24.28 -1.98 22.41
C PRO A 500 -23.11 -0.96 22.35
N ALA A 501 -21.87 -1.44 22.29
CA ALA A 501 -20.68 -0.62 22.11
C ALA A 501 -20.62 0.16 20.78
N LEU A 502 -21.50 -0.15 19.81
CA LEU A 502 -21.72 0.67 18.61
C LEU A 502 -21.96 2.14 18.96
N ALA A 503 -22.72 2.42 20.03
CA ALA A 503 -23.07 3.76 20.48
C ALA A 503 -21.87 4.66 20.84
N LEU A 504 -20.70 4.06 21.06
CA LEU A 504 -19.45 4.75 21.40
C LEU A 504 -18.42 4.73 20.26
N GLY A 505 -18.79 4.28 19.06
CA GLY A 505 -17.94 4.36 17.85
C GLY A 505 -16.86 3.28 17.73
N VAL A 506 -17.17 2.04 18.14
CA VAL A 506 -16.26 0.87 18.06
C VAL A 506 -16.18 0.25 16.65
N GLY A 507 -17.10 0.57 15.74
CA GLY A 507 -16.97 0.22 14.32
C GLY A 507 -15.97 1.14 13.62
N GLU A 508 -15.19 0.61 12.68
CA GLU A 508 -14.17 1.42 11.97
C GLU A 508 -14.79 2.36 10.92
N ALA A 509 -14.11 3.47 10.61
CA ALA A 509 -14.35 4.33 9.44
C ALA A 509 -13.04 4.95 8.95
N SER A 510 -12.99 5.39 7.69
CA SER A 510 -11.93 6.28 7.19
C SER A 510 -12.23 7.76 7.50
N LEU A 511 -11.21 8.61 7.47
CA LEU A 511 -11.38 10.05 7.70
C LEU A 511 -12.29 10.69 6.63
N ILE A 512 -12.14 10.31 5.35
CA ILE A 512 -12.98 10.85 4.26
C ILE A 512 -14.46 10.46 4.39
N GLU A 513 -14.78 9.22 4.83
CA GLU A 513 -16.15 8.80 5.13
C GLU A 513 -16.74 9.64 6.28
N MET A 514 -15.97 9.86 7.34
CA MET A 514 -16.39 10.69 8.48
C MET A 514 -16.61 12.15 8.07
N THR A 515 -15.69 12.74 7.29
CA THR A 515 -15.84 14.13 6.79
C THR A 515 -17.06 14.26 5.88
N ALA A 516 -17.31 13.29 4.99
CA ALA A 516 -18.52 13.28 4.15
C ALA A 516 -19.80 13.19 4.99
N ALA A 517 -19.85 12.33 6.00
CA ALA A 517 -21.00 12.19 6.90
C ALA A 517 -21.32 13.49 7.67
N TYR A 518 -20.32 14.28 8.05
CA TYR A 518 -20.52 15.61 8.63
C TYR A 518 -20.87 16.67 7.57
N ALA A 519 -20.31 16.56 6.35
CA ALA A 519 -20.64 17.44 5.24
C ALA A 519 -22.13 17.39 4.86
N VAL A 520 -22.82 16.24 5.03
CA VAL A 520 -24.29 16.14 4.86
C VAL A 520 -25.06 17.14 5.71
N LEU A 521 -24.64 17.38 6.96
CA LEU A 521 -25.28 18.35 7.85
C LEU A 521 -24.98 19.80 7.42
N ALA A 522 -23.74 20.09 7.00
CA ALA A 522 -23.38 21.37 6.42
C ALA A 522 -24.11 21.64 5.09
N ASN A 523 -24.39 20.59 4.31
CA ASN A 523 -25.15 20.61 3.06
C ASN A 523 -26.68 20.56 3.30
N GLN A 524 -27.15 21.10 4.43
CA GLN A 524 -28.56 21.21 4.81
C GLN A 524 -29.35 19.88 4.79
N GLY A 525 -28.68 18.74 5.02
CA GLY A 525 -29.29 17.40 4.98
C GLY A 525 -29.35 16.76 3.59
N ASN A 526 -28.67 17.31 2.59
CA ASN A 526 -28.49 16.67 1.29
C ASN A 526 -27.27 15.74 1.34
N GLY A 527 -27.39 14.56 0.73
CA GLY A 527 -26.36 13.53 0.69
C GLY A 527 -25.10 14.01 -0.05
N VAL A 528 -23.95 13.51 0.39
CA VAL A 528 -22.63 13.94 -0.07
C VAL A 528 -21.80 12.74 -0.50
N TRP A 529 -21.36 12.74 -1.75
CA TRP A 529 -20.30 11.86 -2.25
C TRP A 529 -19.02 12.67 -2.37
N ALA A 530 -18.01 12.36 -1.57
CA ALA A 530 -16.70 13.00 -1.62
C ALA A 530 -16.00 12.77 -2.98
N TYR A 531 -15.37 13.80 -3.54
CA TYR A 531 -14.71 13.72 -4.85
C TYR A 531 -13.47 14.61 -4.97
N GLY A 532 -12.56 14.16 -5.84
CA GLY A 532 -11.33 14.86 -6.21
C GLY A 532 -11.33 15.41 -7.65
N ILE A 533 -12.27 15.00 -8.50
CA ILE A 533 -12.29 15.30 -9.95
C ILE A 533 -13.56 16.09 -10.29
N GLU A 534 -13.39 17.30 -10.81
CA GLU A 534 -14.47 18.14 -11.35
C GLU A 534 -14.72 17.78 -12.83
N GLU A 535 -13.66 17.57 -13.63
CA GLU A 535 -13.73 17.27 -15.08
C GLU A 535 -12.53 16.43 -15.57
N ILE A 536 -12.74 15.62 -16.61
CA ILE A 536 -11.71 14.96 -17.43
C ILE A 536 -12.02 15.22 -18.90
N ARG A 537 -11.05 15.70 -19.67
CA ARG A 537 -11.17 15.96 -21.12
C ARG A 537 -9.88 15.63 -21.89
N THR A 538 -9.97 15.51 -23.20
CA THR A 538 -8.77 15.42 -24.08
C THR A 538 -8.09 16.79 -24.24
N PRO A 539 -6.81 16.86 -24.68
CA PRO A 539 -6.13 18.10 -25.07
C PRO A 539 -6.90 18.90 -26.12
N GLU A 540 -7.60 18.20 -27.02
CA GLU A 540 -8.44 18.74 -28.10
C GLU A 540 -9.74 19.36 -27.57
N GLY A 541 -10.11 19.09 -26.31
CA GLY A 541 -11.24 19.70 -25.61
C GLY A 541 -12.50 18.83 -25.49
N GLU A 542 -12.45 17.55 -25.89
CA GLU A 542 -13.58 16.63 -25.72
C GLU A 542 -13.75 16.23 -24.25
N ILE A 543 -14.91 16.55 -23.67
CA ILE A 543 -15.23 16.24 -22.27
C ILE A 543 -15.63 14.77 -22.15
N LEU A 544 -14.76 13.97 -21.53
CA LEU A 544 -14.97 12.54 -21.28
C LEU A 544 -15.74 12.28 -19.97
N TYR A 545 -15.56 13.16 -18.97
CA TYR A 545 -16.32 13.15 -17.72
C TYR A 545 -16.46 14.58 -17.18
N GLN A 546 -17.64 14.91 -16.66
CA GLN A 546 -17.87 16.13 -15.88
C GLN A 546 -18.74 15.83 -14.67
N ARG A 547 -18.41 16.40 -13.51
CA ARG A 547 -19.07 16.10 -12.23
C ARG A 547 -20.49 16.66 -12.17
N MET A 548 -21.48 15.77 -12.18
CA MET A 548 -22.88 16.15 -11.95
C MET A 548 -23.29 15.99 -10.48
N GLY A 549 -23.48 17.12 -9.79
CA GLY A 549 -24.14 17.19 -8.47
C GLY A 549 -23.33 16.71 -7.26
N SER A 550 -23.95 16.77 -6.08
CA SER A 550 -23.28 16.52 -4.79
C SER A 550 -23.51 15.11 -4.21
N GLY A 551 -24.59 14.45 -4.60
CA GLY A 551 -25.05 13.17 -4.02
C GLY A 551 -26.55 12.94 -4.24
N PRO A 552 -27.16 11.96 -3.55
CA PRO A 552 -28.52 11.45 -3.83
C PRO A 552 -29.68 12.36 -3.36
N GLY A 553 -29.52 13.69 -3.42
CA GLY A 553 -30.53 14.63 -2.95
C GLY A 553 -30.71 14.62 -1.43
N ARG A 554 -31.92 14.95 -0.94
CA ARG A 554 -32.19 15.10 0.50
C ARG A 554 -32.28 13.76 1.23
N ILE A 555 -31.40 13.54 2.19
CA ILE A 555 -31.37 12.34 3.04
C ILE A 555 -31.64 12.60 4.54
N ILE A 556 -31.72 13.87 4.97
CA ILE A 556 -32.18 14.27 6.31
C ILE A 556 -33.28 15.35 6.22
N ALA A 557 -34.32 15.22 7.04
CA ALA A 557 -35.38 16.22 7.19
C ALA A 557 -34.86 17.52 7.81
N LYS A 558 -35.28 18.69 7.29
CA LYS A 558 -34.78 20.03 7.69
C LYS A 558 -34.77 20.25 9.21
N GLY A 559 -35.81 19.83 9.92
CA GLY A 559 -35.90 19.98 11.38
C GLY A 559 -34.83 19.20 12.15
N ASN A 560 -34.47 17.99 11.69
CA ASN A 560 -33.41 17.20 12.33
C ASN A 560 -32.01 17.73 11.99
N VAL A 561 -31.81 18.32 10.80
CA VAL A 561 -30.58 19.07 10.48
C VAL A 561 -30.41 20.25 11.44
N ALA A 562 -31.44 21.07 11.64
CA ALA A 562 -31.38 22.23 12.54
C ALA A 562 -31.06 21.82 13.99
N ARG A 563 -31.73 20.77 14.49
CA ARG A 563 -31.48 20.20 15.84
C ARG A 563 -30.05 19.67 15.99
N MET A 564 -29.54 18.91 15.01
CA MET A 564 -28.15 18.43 15.03
C MET A 564 -27.14 19.58 14.92
N HIS A 565 -27.41 20.59 14.10
CA HIS A 565 -26.54 21.75 13.94
C HIS A 565 -26.39 22.54 15.24
N GLU A 566 -27.49 22.83 15.95
CA GLU A 566 -27.41 23.54 17.24
C GLU A 566 -26.67 22.72 18.31
N MET A 567 -26.90 21.40 18.37
CA MET A 567 -26.14 20.53 19.29
C MET A 567 -24.64 20.48 18.93
N LEU A 568 -24.27 20.48 17.64
CA LEU A 568 -22.88 20.55 17.18
C LEU A 568 -22.23 21.94 17.37
N ALA A 569 -23.00 23.02 17.30
CA ALA A 569 -22.55 24.35 17.66
C ALA A 569 -22.32 24.48 19.17
N GLY A 570 -23.20 23.89 19.99
CA GLY A 570 -23.04 23.79 21.45
C GLY A 570 -21.75 23.09 21.88
N VAL A 571 -21.33 22.02 21.17
CA VAL A 571 -20.03 21.36 21.42
C VAL A 571 -18.85 22.33 21.33
N ILE A 572 -18.89 23.32 20.43
CA ILE A 572 -17.86 24.35 20.30
C ILE A 572 -18.07 25.51 21.30
N ARG A 573 -19.34 25.91 21.52
CA ARG A 573 -19.70 27.04 22.40
C ARG A 573 -19.30 26.79 23.86
N GLU A 574 -19.59 25.60 24.35
CA GLU A 574 -19.52 25.25 25.78
C GLU A 574 -19.11 23.79 26.07
N GLY A 575 -19.09 22.92 25.05
CA GLY A 575 -18.83 21.49 25.19
C GLY A 575 -17.38 21.06 24.90
N THR A 576 -17.24 19.80 24.47
CA THR A 576 -15.93 19.13 24.32
C THR A 576 -15.03 19.66 23.21
N GLY A 577 -15.48 20.61 22.39
CA GLY A 577 -14.74 21.21 21.28
C GLY A 577 -14.35 22.68 21.49
N ARG A 578 -14.47 23.21 22.71
CA ARG A 578 -14.30 24.65 23.00
C ARG A 578 -13.00 25.28 22.49
N SER A 579 -11.89 24.56 22.53
CA SER A 579 -10.59 25.04 22.04
C SER A 579 -10.51 25.27 20.52
N ALA A 580 -11.49 24.77 19.75
CA ALA A 580 -11.58 25.01 18.31
C ALA A 580 -12.40 26.26 17.94
N ASN A 581 -12.89 27.04 18.91
CA ASN A 581 -13.68 28.25 18.66
C ASN A 581 -12.80 29.38 18.08
N ILE A 582 -12.93 29.60 16.77
CA ILE A 582 -12.20 30.62 16.00
C ILE A 582 -13.00 31.92 15.77
N GLY A 583 -13.89 32.28 16.69
CA GLY A 583 -14.58 33.59 16.70
C GLY A 583 -15.63 33.82 15.59
N ARG A 584 -15.97 32.77 14.82
CA ARG A 584 -17.01 32.80 13.77
C ARG A 584 -17.92 31.58 13.87
N PRO A 585 -19.13 31.58 13.27
CA PRO A 585 -20.05 30.44 13.33
C PRO A 585 -19.41 29.15 12.81
N ILE A 586 -19.25 28.17 13.69
CA ILE A 586 -18.81 26.81 13.37
C ILE A 586 -19.55 25.80 14.26
N ALA A 587 -19.59 24.54 13.81
CA ALA A 587 -20.21 23.42 14.49
C ALA A 587 -19.34 22.18 14.30
N GLY A 588 -19.20 21.33 15.31
CA GLY A 588 -18.28 20.20 15.24
C GLY A 588 -18.40 19.19 16.38
N LYS A 589 -17.56 18.15 16.36
CA LYS A 589 -17.55 17.10 17.39
C LYS A 589 -16.16 16.52 17.57
N THR A 590 -15.79 16.24 18.82
CA THR A 590 -14.54 15.54 19.15
C THR A 590 -14.72 14.02 19.19
N GLY A 591 -13.73 13.31 18.68
CA GLY A 591 -13.58 11.85 18.79
C GLY A 591 -12.44 11.50 19.75
N THR A 592 -12.60 10.38 20.46
CA THR A 592 -11.55 9.80 21.31
C THR A 592 -11.83 8.31 21.41
N SER A 593 -10.81 7.49 21.14
CA SER A 593 -10.78 6.05 21.28
C SER A 593 -10.37 5.65 22.70
N GLN A 594 -10.53 4.37 23.05
CA GLN A 594 -10.00 3.83 24.31
C GLN A 594 -8.47 3.88 24.27
N ASP A 595 -7.85 4.34 25.36
CA ASP A 595 -6.40 4.56 25.53
C ASP A 595 -5.76 5.47 24.45
N PHE A 596 -6.52 6.41 23.86
CA PHE A 596 -6.05 7.39 22.86
C PHE A 596 -5.44 6.79 21.57
N ARG A 597 -5.82 5.56 21.22
CA ARG A 597 -5.26 4.76 20.11
C ARG A 597 -5.70 5.18 18.71
#